data_AF-A0A3A2ZCP9-F1
#
_entry.id   AF-A0A3A2ZCP9-F1
#
_cell.length_a   1.000
_cell.length_b   1.000
_cell.length_c   1.000
_cell.angle_alpha   90.00
_cell.angle_beta   90.00
_cell.angle_gamma   90.00
#
_symmetry.space_group_name_H-M   'P 1'
#
loop_
_entity.id
_entity.type
_entity.pdbx_description
1 polymer ?
#
loop_
_entity_poly.entity_id
_entity_poly.type
_entity_poly.pdbx_seq_one_letter_code
_entity_poly.pdbx_strand_id
1 'polypeptide(L)' 'MGSAVFFAIRDALKAARKQWGVDEVLSLRSPATPERIRTSCADPIIEKARVHPQEGEKPFFIEI' A
#
# COMPACT_ATOMS: atom_id res chain seq x y z
N MET A 1 21.23 -5.91 -8.47
CA MET A 1 20.03 -6.40 -9.19
C MET A 1 18.87 -6.82 -8.27
N GLY A 2 19.05 -7.04 -6.95
CA GLY A 2 17.96 -7.52 -6.06
C GLY A 2 16.76 -6.58 -5.87
N SER A 3 16.90 -5.29 -6.14
CA SER A 3 15.82 -4.28 -6.03
C SER A 3 15.00 -4.10 -7.32
N ALA A 4 15.36 -4.74 -8.43
CA ALA A 4 14.65 -4.59 -9.70
C ALA A 4 13.16 -4.98 -9.56
N VAL A 5 12.89 -6.08 -8.85
CA VAL A 5 11.53 -6.56 -8.57
C VAL A 5 10.75 -5.56 -7.72
N PHE A 6 11.40 -4.95 -6.72
CA PHE A 6 10.76 -3.92 -5.88
C PHE A 6 10.29 -2.72 -6.72
N PHE A 7 11.12 -2.26 -7.66
CA PHE A 7 10.75 -1.15 -8.53
C PHE A 7 9.72 -1.53 -9.59
N ALA A 8 9.73 -2.77 -10.09
CA ALA A 8 8.67 -3.28 -10.96
C ALA A 8 7.31 -3.30 -10.24
N ILE A 9 7.27 -3.72 -8.97
CA ILE A 9 6.06 -3.67 -8.14
C ILE A 9 5.61 -2.22 -7.93
N ARG A 10 6.54 -1.30 -7.64
CA ARG A 10 6.22 0.13 -7.48
C ARG A 10 5.61 0.72 -8.76
N ASP A 11 6.10 0.34 -9.93
CA ASP A 11 5.57 0.79 -11.22
C ASP A 11 4.16 0.24 -11.48
N ALA A 12 3.95 -1.06 -11.23
CA ALA A 12 2.64 -1.69 -11.32
C ALA A 12 1.60 -1.02 -10.40
N LEU A 13 2.00 -0.64 -9.18
CA LEU A 13 1.13 0.08 -8.24
C LEU A 13 0.77 1.49 -8.72
N LYS A 14 1.71 2.22 -9.34
CA LYS A 14 1.40 3.53 -9.95
C LYS A 14 0.35 3.40 -11.04
N ALA A 15 0.48 2.39 -11.90
CA ALA A 15 -0.51 2.13 -12.94
C ALA A 15 -1.89 1.78 -12.35
N ALA A 16 -1.94 0.92 -11.33
CA ALA A 16 -3.18 0.55 -10.65
C ALA A 16 -3.87 1.76 -9.98
N ARG A 17 -3.12 2.61 -9.28
CA ARG A 17 -3.64 3.84 -8.64
C ARG A 17 -4.19 4.82 -9.66
N LYS A 18 -3.52 4.96 -10.81
CA LYS A 18 -3.96 5.82 -11.91
C LYS A 18 -5.32 5.38 -12.50
N GLN A 19 -5.64 4.09 -12.49
CA GLN A 19 -6.96 3.60 -12.94
C GLN A 19 -8.11 4.14 -12.08
N TRP A 20 -7.82 4.52 -10.83
CA TRP A 20 -8.79 5.08 -9.89
C TRP A 20 -8.60 6.59 -9.66
N GLY A 21 -7.83 7.27 -10.50
CA GLY A 21 -7.62 8.72 -10.41
C GLY A 21 -6.75 9.15 -9.23
N VAL A 22 -5.94 8.25 -8.68
CA VAL A 22 -5.07 8.53 -7.53
C VAL A 22 -3.65 8.84 -8.03
N ASP A 23 -3.35 10.13 -8.19
CA ASP A 23 -2.06 10.63 -8.70
C ASP A 23 -1.06 11.02 -7.59
N GLU A 24 -1.38 10.74 -6.34
CA GLU A 24 -0.50 11.00 -5.20
C GLU A 24 0.82 10.21 -5.28
N VAL A 25 1.88 10.78 -4.69
CA VAL A 25 3.19 10.13 -4.62
C VAL A 25 3.10 8.81 -3.86
N LEU A 26 3.31 7.69 -4.56
CA LEU A 26 3.36 6.37 -3.95
C LEU A 26 4.66 6.17 -3.13
N SER A 27 4.51 6.08 -1.82
CA SER A 27 5.58 5.71 -0.88
C SER A 27 5.48 4.23 -0.47
N LEU A 28 6.13 3.34 -1.23
CA LEU A 28 6.22 1.91 -0.89
C LEU A 28 7.45 1.64 -0.02
N ARG A 29 7.29 0.89 1.09
CA ARG A 29 8.39 0.49 1.99
C ARG A 29 8.84 -0.94 1.73
N SER A 30 10.13 -1.21 1.91
CA SER A 30 10.70 -2.56 1.86
C SER A 30 10.51 -3.27 3.22
N PRO A 31 10.22 -4.59 3.25
CA PRO A 31 9.87 -5.45 2.11
C PRO A 31 8.51 -5.09 1.51
N ALA A 32 8.35 -5.25 0.20
CA ALA A 32 7.06 -5.10 -0.49
C ALA A 32 6.20 -6.36 -0.25
N THR A 33 5.70 -6.52 0.97
CA THR A 33 4.84 -7.64 1.35
C THR A 33 3.51 -7.58 0.58
N PRO A 34 2.82 -8.72 0.39
CA PRO A 34 1.50 -8.73 -0.23
C PRO A 34 0.50 -7.78 0.43
N GLU A 35 0.57 -7.63 1.76
CA GLU A 35 -0.24 -6.68 2.52
C GLU A 35 0.02 -5.22 2.09
N ARG A 36 1.29 -4.81 2.06
CA ARG A 36 1.69 -3.44 1.65
C ARG A 36 1.36 -3.16 0.19
N ILE A 37 1.50 -4.16 -0.68
CA ILE A 37 1.10 -4.05 -2.09
C ILE A 37 -0.42 -3.84 -2.17
N ARG A 38 -1.20 -4.70 -1.52
CA ARG A 38 -2.66 -4.67 -1.61
C ARG A 38 -3.26 -3.38 -1.06
N THR A 39 -2.79 -2.93 0.10
CA THR A 39 -3.28 -1.70 0.77
C THR A 39 -2.87 -0.42 0.03
N SER A 40 -1.84 -0.47 -0.82
CA SER A 40 -1.37 0.67 -1.62
C SER A 40 -2.15 0.93 -2.91
N CYS A 41 -3.00 0.01 -3.37
CA CYS A 41 -3.72 0.15 -4.66
C CYS A 41 -4.76 1.29 -4.68
N ALA A 42 -5.29 1.69 -3.51
CA ALA A 42 -6.30 2.76 -3.38
C ALA A 42 -7.54 2.58 -4.28
N ASP A 43 -8.00 1.34 -4.42
CA ASP A 43 -9.23 1.03 -5.15
C ASP A 43 -10.47 1.08 -4.24
N PRO A 44 -11.69 1.02 -4.80
CA PRO A 44 -12.93 1.12 -4.02
C PRO A 44 -13.10 0.02 -2.96
N ILE A 45 -12.41 -1.11 -3.09
CA ILE A 45 -12.47 -2.18 -2.08
C ILE A 45 -11.65 -1.79 -0.87
N ILE A 46 -10.43 -1.28 -1.08
CA ILE A 46 -9.57 -0.79 0.02
C ILE A 46 -10.21 0.38 0.73
N GLU A 47 -10.77 1.34 0.00
CA GLU A 47 -11.40 2.51 0.63
C GLU A 47 -12.60 2.12 1.49
N LYS A 48 -13.40 1.12 1.06
CA LYS A 48 -14.52 0.59 1.87
C LYS A 48 -14.06 -0.26 3.06
N ALA A 49 -12.90 -0.91 2.96
CA ALA A 49 -12.35 -1.77 4.00
C ALA A 49 -11.37 -1.06 4.94
N ARG A 50 -11.16 0.25 4.76
CA ARG A 50 -10.20 1.02 5.58
C ARG A 50 -10.69 1.10 7.01
N VAL A 51 -9.86 0.61 7.93
CA VAL A 51 -10.11 0.67 9.36
C VAL A 51 -9.24 1.75 10.00
N HIS A 52 -9.81 2.46 10.96
CA HIS A 52 -9.12 3.46 11.76
C HIS A 52 -9.10 2.99 13.22
N PRO A 53 -7.96 3.14 13.92
CA PRO A 53 -7.87 2.76 15.32
C PRO A 53 -8.82 3.63 16.15
N GLN A 54 -9.54 3.01 17.09
CA GLN A 54 -10.39 3.70 18.05
C GLN A 54 -9.58 4.17 19.26
N GLU A 55 -10.19 5.04 20.07
CA GLU A 55 -9.54 5.57 21.27
C GLU A 55 -9.20 4.43 22.25
N GLY A 56 -7.93 4.35 22.64
CA GLY A 56 -7.43 3.32 23.56
C GLY A 56 -7.02 1.99 22.92
N GLU A 57 -7.23 1.80 21.61
CA GLU A 57 -6.79 0.59 20.91
C GLU A 57 -5.27 0.58 20.69
N LYS A 58 -4.65 -0.58 20.94
CA LYS A 58 -3.22 -0.80 20.70
C LYS A 58 -3.04 -1.67 19.45
N PRO A 59 -2.08 -1.34 18.58
CA PRO A 59 -1.81 -2.17 17.41
C PRO A 59 -1.26 -3.54 17.85
N PHE A 60 -1.73 -4.61 17.21
CA PHE A 60 -1.27 -5.97 17.48
C PHE A 60 0.13 -6.22 16.91
N PHE A 61 0.46 -5.59 15.78
CA PHE A 61 1.78 -5.64 15.16
C PHE A 61 2.48 -4.29 15.26
N ILE A 62 3.81 -4.31 15.39
CA ILE A 62 4.67 -3.13 15.34
C ILE A 62 5.60 -3.32 14.14
N GLU A 63 5.60 -2.36 13.21
CA GLU A 63 6.66 -2.27 12.19
C GLU A 63 7.80 -1.40 12.73
N ILE A 64 9.05 -1.86 12.58
CA ILE A 64 10.28 -1.12 12.94
C ILE A 64 10.81 -0.40 11.71
#